data_AF-A0A1S2W487-F1
#
_entry.id   AF-A0A1S2W487-F1
#
_cell.length_a   1.000
_cell.length_b   1.000
_cell.length_c   1.000
_cell.angle_alpha   90.00
_cell.angle_beta   90.00
_cell.angle_gamma   90.00
#
_symmetry.space_group_name_H-M   'P 1'
#
loop_
_entity.id
_entity.type
_entity.pdbx_description
1 polymer ?
#
loop_
_entity_poly.entity_id
_entity_poly.type
_entity_poly.pdbx_seq_one_letter_code
_entity_poly.pdbx_strand_id
1 'polypeptide(L)'
;MDEKTAQVKALQASCLSFITALFPEETFQFVEKQVLPDAFGHTGTHLTFKSADRELKLSFVSQAHSRFERVFLAEKTSKSPFFSRMMEATYEEGQLYIHHVLKSD
;
A
#
# COMPACT_ATOMS: atom_id res chain seq x y z
N MET A 1 -24.41 -4.01 -10.32
CA MET A 1 -23.41 -3.50 -9.36
C MET A 1 -22.06 -3.61 -10.06
N ASP A 2 -21.40 -2.49 -10.31
CA ASP A 2 -20.30 -2.36 -11.28
C ASP A 2 -19.05 -3.15 -10.85
N GLU A 3 -18.56 -4.07 -11.68
CA GLU A 3 -17.40 -4.95 -11.39
C GLU A 3 -16.16 -4.17 -10.95
N LYS A 4 -15.98 -2.98 -11.52
CA LYS A 4 -14.89 -2.06 -11.18
C LYS A 4 -14.95 -1.58 -9.73
N THR A 5 -16.16 -1.36 -9.20
CA THR A 5 -16.35 -0.95 -7.80
C THR A 5 -16.05 -2.10 -6.84
N ALA A 6 -16.40 -3.33 -7.22
CA ALA A 6 -16.11 -4.53 -6.44
C ALA A 6 -14.60 -4.77 -6.34
N GLN A 7 -13.86 -4.62 -7.44
CA GLN A 7 -12.40 -4.77 -7.46
C GLN A 7 -11.69 -3.74 -6.57
N VAL A 8 -12.12 -2.46 -6.62
CA VAL A 8 -11.52 -1.42 -5.76
C VAL A 8 -11.76 -1.72 -4.27
N LYS A 9 -12.96 -2.18 -3.91
CA LYS A 9 -13.27 -2.58 -2.53
C LYS A 9 -12.44 -3.78 -2.08
N ALA A 10 -12.26 -4.78 -2.93
CA ALA A 10 -11.45 -5.96 -2.62
C ALA A 10 -9.97 -5.59 -2.38
N LEU A 11 -9.40 -4.74 -3.24
CA LEU A 11 -8.03 -4.23 -3.07
C LEU A 11 -7.88 -3.49 -1.74
N GLN A 12 -8.80 -2.57 -1.44
CA GLN A 12 -8.79 -1.80 -0.19
C GLN A 12 -8.89 -2.72 1.05
N ALA A 13 -9.77 -3.72 1.01
CA ALA A 13 -9.93 -4.69 2.10
C ALA A 13 -8.67 -5.53 2.30
N SER A 14 -8.04 -5.97 1.22
CA SER A 14 -6.76 -6.71 1.27
C SER A 14 -5.65 -5.86 1.89
N CYS A 15 -5.52 -4.60 1.44
CA CYS A 15 -4.55 -3.66 2.01
C CYS A 15 -4.81 -3.40 3.49
N LEU A 16 -6.07 -3.20 3.88
CA LEU A 16 -6.45 -2.96 5.28
C LEU A 16 -6.12 -4.17 6.15
N SER A 17 -6.48 -5.38 5.71
CA SER A 17 -6.16 -6.60 6.44
C SER A 17 -4.64 -6.78 6.61
N PHE A 18 -3.86 -6.45 5.57
CA PHE A 18 -2.41 -6.53 5.62
C PHE A 18 -1.81 -5.55 6.64
N ILE A 19 -2.19 -4.26 6.61
CA ILE A 19 -1.65 -3.27 7.55
C ILE A 19 -2.11 -3.51 8.99
N THR A 20 -3.33 -4.01 9.20
CA THR A 20 -3.81 -4.38 10.54
C THR A 20 -3.02 -5.56 11.10
N ALA A 21 -2.58 -6.50 10.26
CA ALA A 21 -1.70 -7.58 10.72
C ALA A 21 -0.30 -7.08 11.10
N LEU A 22 0.21 -6.05 10.42
CA LEU A 22 1.51 -5.44 10.72
C LEU A 22 1.49 -4.58 12.00
N PHE A 23 0.36 -3.94 12.28
CA PHE A 23 0.19 -3.00 13.38
C PHE A 23 -1.10 -3.35 14.15
N PRO A 24 -1.12 -4.46 14.89
CA PRO A 24 -2.35 -4.99 15.52
C PRO A 24 -2.96 -4.05 16.57
N GLU A 25 -2.15 -3.18 17.15
CA GLU A 25 -2.58 -2.21 18.17
C GLU A 25 -3.19 -0.92 17.56
N GLU A 26 -3.15 -0.76 16.24
CA GLU A 26 -3.59 0.46 15.56
C GLU A 26 -4.85 0.20 14.72
N THR A 27 -5.78 1.15 14.76
CA THR A 27 -6.96 1.15 13.88
C THR A 27 -6.71 2.07 12.69
N PHE A 28 -6.74 1.52 11.48
CA PHE A 28 -6.54 2.26 10.24
C PHE A 28 -7.86 2.59 9.56
N GLN A 29 -7.90 3.80 8.99
CA GLN A 29 -8.98 4.24 8.11
C GLN A 29 -8.42 4.51 6.73
N PHE A 30 -9.17 4.13 5.71
CA PHE A 30 -8.83 4.49 4.33
C PHE A 30 -9.06 5.99 4.12
N VAL A 31 -8.06 6.66 3.56
CA VAL A 31 -8.09 8.10 3.30
C VAL A 31 -8.40 8.34 1.83
N GLU A 32 -7.58 7.77 0.95
CA GLU A 32 -7.70 8.01 -0.48
C GLU A 32 -7.06 6.92 -1.34
N LYS A 33 -7.51 6.87 -2.59
CA LYS A 33 -6.86 6.15 -3.69
C LYS A 33 -6.49 7.15 -4.76
N GLN A 34 -5.22 7.16 -5.15
CA GLN A 34 -4.71 7.99 -6.23
C GLN A 34 -4.13 7.09 -7.32
N VAL A 35 -4.29 7.51 -8.56
CA VAL A 35 -3.68 6.87 -9.72
C VAL A 35 -2.84 7.93 -10.42
N LEU A 36 -1.52 7.80 -10.35
CA LEU A 36 -0.58 8.82 -10.80
C LEU A 36 0.47 8.18 -11.71
N PRO A 37 0.90 8.86 -12.79
CA PRO A 37 2.05 8.41 -13.55
C PRO A 37 3.33 8.55 -12.71
N ASP A 38 4.23 7.57 -12.82
CA ASP A 38 5.58 7.67 -12.29
C ASP A 38 6.47 8.54 -13.20
N ALA A 39 7.73 8.73 -12.80
CA ALA A 39 8.70 9.54 -13.54
C ALA A 39 9.02 9.00 -14.96
N PHE A 40 8.62 7.75 -15.25
CA PHE A 40 8.80 7.09 -16.54
C PHE A 40 7.49 6.98 -17.33
N GLY A 41 6.39 7.57 -16.82
CA GLY A 41 5.08 7.57 -17.46
C GLY A 41 4.24 6.31 -17.21
N HIS A 42 4.69 5.40 -16.33
CA HIS A 42 3.90 4.23 -15.95
C HIS A 42 2.87 4.61 -14.89
N THR A 43 1.62 4.19 -15.09
CA THR A 43 0.54 4.46 -14.13
C THR A 43 0.70 3.62 -12.86
N GLY A 44 0.95 4.28 -11.73
CA GLY A 44 1.00 3.67 -10.40
C GLY A 44 -0.31 3.88 -9.63
N THR A 45 -0.75 2.85 -8.90
CA THR A 45 -1.87 2.97 -7.96
C THR A 45 -1.34 3.18 -6.55
N HIS A 46 -1.87 4.17 -5.85
CA HIS A 46 -1.51 4.48 -4.46
C HIS A 46 -2.73 4.45 -3.56
N LEU A 47 -2.61 3.79 -2.41
CA LEU A 47 -3.64 3.79 -1.37
C LEU A 47 -3.04 4.37 -0.08
N THR A 48 -3.76 5.31 0.53
CA THR A 48 -3.36 5.94 1.78
C THR A 48 -4.31 5.50 2.90
N PHE A 49 -3.72 5.06 4.01
CA PHE A 49 -4.41 4.70 5.23
C PHE A 49 -3.85 5.50 6.39
N LYS A 50 -4.67 5.79 7.39
CA LYS A 50 -4.25 6.60 8.54
C LYS A 50 -4.77 6.02 9.85
N SER A 51 -3.91 6.00 10.86
CA SER A 51 -4.24 5.73 12.26
C SER A 51 -4.05 7.01 13.10
N ALA A 52 -4.17 6.90 14.41
CA ALA A 52 -3.84 8.00 15.32
C ALA A 52 -2.34 8.36 15.28
N ASP A 53 -1.48 7.36 15.05
CA ASP A 53 -0.03 7.49 15.21
C ASP A 53 0.73 7.67 13.89
N ARG A 54 0.20 7.11 12.80
CA ARG A 54 0.88 7.11 11.51
C ARG A 54 -0.06 7.22 10.31
N GLU A 55 0.54 7.63 9.20
CA GLU A 55 -0.05 7.58 7.88
C GLU A 55 0.77 6.60 7.05
N LEU A 56 0.09 5.65 6.41
CA LEU A 56 0.66 4.59 5.60
C LEU A 56 0.28 4.81 4.13
N LYS A 57 1.26 4.70 3.25
CA LYS A 57 1.05 4.76 1.80
C LYS A 57 1.53 3.47 1.16
N LEU A 58 0.60 2.74 0.53
CA LEU A 58 0.90 1.58 -0.30
C LEU A 58 0.99 2.03 -1.76
N SER A 59 2.10 1.74 -2.42
CA SER A 59 2.34 2.11 -3.82
C SER A 59 2.52 0.86 -4.67
N PHE A 60 1.61 0.63 -5.61
CA PHE A 60 1.57 -0.52 -6.49
C PHE A 60 2.29 -0.19 -7.81
N VAL A 61 3.22 -1.06 -8.18
CA VAL A 61 4.01 -0.96 -9.40
C VAL A 61 3.89 -2.26 -10.17
N SER A 62 3.21 -2.20 -11.31
CA SER A 62 3.10 -3.32 -12.24
C SER A 62 4.46 -3.59 -12.89
N GLN A 63 4.80 -4.86 -13.10
CA GLN A 63 6.05 -5.25 -13.75
C GLN A 63 5.78 -5.83 -15.14
N ALA A 64 6.59 -5.45 -16.13
CA ALA A 64 6.37 -5.78 -17.55
C ALA A 64 6.27 -7.29 -17.87
N HIS A 65 6.85 -8.16 -17.03
CA HIS A 65 6.88 -9.61 -17.25
C HIS A 65 6.35 -10.41 -16.05
N SER A 66 5.72 -9.76 -15.07
CA SER A 66 5.24 -10.44 -13.87
C SER A 66 3.72 -10.55 -13.82
N ARG A 67 3.23 -11.62 -13.21
CA ARG A 67 1.81 -11.79 -12.88
C ARG A 67 1.39 -11.06 -11.60
N PHE A 68 2.36 -10.51 -10.87
CA PHE A 68 2.16 -9.82 -9.60
C PHE A 68 2.61 -8.36 -9.67
N GLU A 69 2.11 -7.54 -8.74
CA GLU A 69 2.55 -6.16 -8.54
C GLU A 69 3.51 -6.06 -7.37
N ARG A 70 4.56 -5.23 -7.50
CA ARG A 70 5.37 -4.85 -6.35
C ARG A 70 4.66 -3.76 -5.58
N VAL A 71 4.61 -3.91 -4.27
CA VAL A 71 3.98 -2.95 -3.36
C VAL A 71 5.04 -2.38 -2.43
N PHE A 72 5.18 -1.06 -2.42
CA PHE A 72 6.03 -0.38 -1.45
C PHE A 72 5.13 0.20 -0.36
N LEU A 73 5.40 -0.17 0.89
CA LEU A 73 4.76 0.44 2.05
C LEU A 73 5.71 1.49 2.62
N ALA A 74 5.23 2.72 2.66
CA ALA A 74 5.89 3.84 3.30
C ALA A 74 5.07 4.35 4.48
N GLU A 75 5.75 4.81 5.51
CA GLU A 75 5.13 5.41 6.68
C GLU A 75 5.56 6.86 6.87
N LYS A 76 4.65 7.64 7.44
CA LYS A 76 4.86 8.99 7.93
C LYS A 76 4.30 9.06 9.35
N THR A 77 5.05 9.62 10.27
CA THR A 77 4.67 9.75 11.69
C THR A 77 4.84 11.19 12.16
N SER A 78 4.41 11.49 13.38
CA SER A 78 4.70 12.79 14.00
C SER A 78 6.20 13.08 14.17
N LYS A 79 7.02 12.03 14.28
CA LYS A 79 8.48 12.11 14.42
C LYS A 79 9.19 12.24 13.07
N SER A 80 8.61 11.68 12.00
CA SER A 80 9.11 11.79 10.63
C SER A 80 8.02 12.32 9.71
N PRO A 81 7.99 13.64 9.41
CA PRO A 81 6.91 14.26 8.66
C PRO A 81 6.94 13.91 7.15
N PHE A 82 7.92 13.12 6.71
CA PHE A 82 8.05 12.66 5.33
C PHE A 82 7.81 11.15 5.25
N PHE A 83 7.22 10.70 4.14
CA PHE A 83 7.07 9.28 3.88
C PHE A 83 8.44 8.62 3.71
N SER A 84 8.69 7.62 4.54
CA SER A 84 9.88 6.79 4.48
C SER A 84 9.48 5.35 4.19
N ARG A 85 10.17 4.69 3.26
CA ARG A 85 9.86 3.32 2.88
C ARG A 85 10.28 2.39 4.03
N MET A 86 9.36 1.55 4.49
CA MET A 86 9.60 0.62 5.58
C MET A 86 9.64 -0.84 5.10
N MET A 87 8.93 -1.16 4.02
CA MET A 87 8.95 -2.52 3.46
C MET A 87 8.53 -2.55 2.00
N GLU A 88 8.81 -3.70 1.40
CA GLU A 88 8.39 -4.11 0.08
C GLU A 88 7.60 -5.41 0.21
N ALA A 89 6.49 -5.48 -0.51
CA ALA A 89 5.59 -6.60 -0.58
C ALA A 89 5.26 -6.93 -2.04
N THR A 90 4.61 -8.05 -2.23
CA THR A 90 4.07 -8.50 -3.51
C THR A 90 2.55 -8.60 -3.39
N TYR A 91 1.82 -8.07 -4.36
CA TYR A 91 0.38 -8.26 -4.48
C TYR A 91 0.07 -9.25 -5.61
N GLU A 92 -0.53 -10.38 -5.24
CA GLU A 92 -0.88 -11.47 -6.15
C GLU A 92 -2.20 -12.10 -5.67
N GLU A 93 -3.12 -12.38 -6.61
CA GLU A 93 -4.39 -13.06 -6.34
C GLU A 93 -5.22 -12.45 -5.18
N GLY A 94 -5.15 -11.13 -5.00
CA GLY A 94 -5.91 -10.44 -3.98
C GLY A 94 -5.27 -10.44 -2.58
N GLN A 95 -4.03 -10.91 -2.44
CA GLN A 95 -3.30 -10.96 -1.17
C GLN A 95 -1.96 -10.22 -1.25
N LEU A 96 -1.51 -9.69 -0.10
CA LEU A 96 -0.19 -9.08 0.05
C LEU A 96 0.73 -10.01 0.83
N TYR A 97 1.94 -10.21 0.29
CA TYR A 97 3.00 -11.00 0.92
C TYR A 97 4.23 -10.13 1.13
N ILE A 98 4.81 -10.16 2.34
CA ILE A 98 6.03 -9.42 2.63
C ILE A 98 7.18 -10.03 1.81
N HIS A 99 7.86 -9.18 1.03
CA HIS A 99 9.04 -9.56 0.28
C HIS A 99 10.31 -9.17 1.01
N HIS A 100 10.37 -7.93 1.53
CA HIS A 100 11.54 -7.41 2.22
C HIS A 100 11.14 -6.33 3.25
N VAL A 101 11.66 -6.40 4.47
CA VAL A 101 11.53 -5.33 5.47
C VAL A 101 12.81 -4.51 5.47
N LEU A 102 12.69 -3.20 5.29
CA LEU A 102 13.84 -2.30 5.32
C LEU A 102 14.25 -2.09 6.78
N LYS A 103 15.55 -2.28 7.05
CA LYS A 103 16.11 -1.97 8.35
C LYS A 103 16.17 -0.45 8.47
N SER A 104 15.54 0.09 9.51
CA SER A 104 15.73 1.48 9.93
C SER A 104 17.13 1.56 10.56
N ASP A 105 18.00 2.41 10.01
CA ASP A 105 19.26 2.80 10.65
C ASP A 105 19.02 3.69 11.88
#